data_AF-A0A2E0V5E2-F1
#
_entry.id   AF-A0A2E0V5E2-F1
#
_cell.length_a   1.000
_cell.length_b   1.000
_cell.length_c   1.000
_cell.angle_alpha   90.00
_cell.angle_beta   90.00
_cell.angle_gamma   90.00
#
_symmetry.space_group_name_H-M   'P 1'
#
loop_
_entity.id
_entity.type
_entity.pdbx_description
1 polymer ?
#
loop_
_entity_poly.entity_id
_entity_poly.type
_entity_poly.pdbx_seq_one_letter_code
_entity_poly.pdbx_strand_id
1 'polypeptide(L)'
;MRTRIAILLVSLLLGSTIQDARSQGTRALIRETYNEKGKPRVSLEVIPLLGHLPPSGYHPIRVRIVNDEKVSHTWVIAFTSSDSSVYGNQMSQLRSSFPVTCDSQSVAEVDLLVPVATFLSRSYGRSTTSTLEINVRAPASFPASRETIDTEFHPDWPSVLCSETIHSLNGNALDKETETFLSGTGGRHAGNQVEFGGSFNPKTMPDDWRAYSGHDACLMTENDWNNLPAGARNALKKWNRLGGALLIYTTSSTTDLNSLGLAKDSAGESDRDLSWGTVRLRDFPDNELLEAKDTVLLVRDSIDHIGGHRAGDLRSSFQSGWPLQDTFGQKSSHVALFIIVLILFGILVGPVNLFVFARSGKRHKLFVSTPLISLGASLLLVALILLQDGFGGRGQRLVLHEVGPDNTAYVSQEQIARTGVLLRTGFTTSEHGYLSPVRLSNSRWARVTADNGGGNGRYNLELETSGLKATGDWFKSRSEHGNLFETIRPSRGRINLVPDPGPPTINSTFNFPLDEIFFRDASGQLWKGTAVQQGRNLSLSPCVEQEFKNWLDNNRKRFSKRNRSRLDLISEHRGYFFASTNSADGVSTLRNLRWEETFTILTGQVPTGN
;
A
#
# COMPACT_ATOMS: atom_id res chain seq x y z
N MET A 1 -34.70 23.53 60.91
CA MET A 1 -34.04 24.35 59.86
C MET A 1 -32.51 24.16 59.89
N ARG A 2 -32.02 22.90 59.77
CA ARG A 2 -30.57 22.57 59.76
C ARG A 2 -30.23 21.24 59.06
N THR A 3 -31.10 20.74 58.20
CA THR A 3 -30.99 19.37 57.61
C THR A 3 -31.40 19.32 56.13
N ARG A 4 -31.17 20.40 55.38
CA ARG A 4 -31.36 20.40 53.91
C ARG A 4 -30.19 20.98 53.10
N ILE A 5 -29.08 21.37 53.75
CA ILE A 5 -27.92 21.96 53.06
C ILE A 5 -26.76 20.94 52.90
N ALA A 6 -26.77 19.81 53.62
CA ALA A 6 -25.67 18.83 53.56
C ALA A 6 -25.76 17.83 52.39
N ILE A 7 -26.91 17.68 51.71
CA ILE A 7 -27.09 16.71 50.61
C ILE A 7 -26.72 17.30 49.24
N LEU A 8 -26.67 18.63 49.13
CA LEU A 8 -26.33 19.32 47.87
C LEU A 8 -24.83 19.52 47.65
N LEU A 9 -23.99 19.30 48.67
CA LEU A 9 -22.54 19.51 48.58
C LEU A 9 -21.69 18.23 48.42
N VAL A 10 -22.27 17.04 48.61
CA VAL A 10 -21.58 15.76 48.32
C VAL A 10 -21.80 15.30 46.87
N SER A 11 -22.79 15.88 46.18
CA SER A 11 -23.11 15.54 44.78
C SER A 11 -22.29 16.34 43.74
N LEU A 12 -21.43 17.27 44.19
CA LEU A 12 -20.67 18.20 43.33
C LEU A 12 -19.15 17.97 43.36
N LEU A 13 -18.67 16.94 44.06
CA LEU A 13 -17.24 16.62 44.20
C LEU A 13 -16.85 15.18 43.79
N LEU A 14 -17.76 14.45 43.12
CA LEU A 14 -17.48 13.16 42.48
C LEU A 14 -17.54 13.22 40.94
N GLY A 15 -17.52 14.43 40.38
CA GLY A 15 -17.54 14.70 38.94
C GLY A 15 -16.15 15.01 38.37
N SER A 16 -15.18 14.14 38.57
CA SER A 16 -13.91 14.17 37.82
C SER A 16 -13.18 12.84 37.98
N THR A 17 -12.75 12.28 36.86
CA THR A 17 -12.08 10.97 36.68
C THR A 17 -12.98 9.74 36.70
N ILE A 18 -14.03 9.76 35.87
CA ILE A 18 -14.37 8.54 35.12
C ILE A 18 -13.66 8.71 33.78
N GLN A 19 -12.55 8.00 33.61
CA GLN A 19 -12.03 7.70 32.27
C GLN A 19 -13.15 6.96 31.54
N ASP A 20 -13.75 7.62 30.55
CA ASP A 20 -14.66 6.98 29.62
C ASP A 20 -13.94 5.78 29.00
N ALA A 21 -14.32 4.59 29.45
CA ALA A 21 -13.99 3.36 28.77
C ALA A 21 -14.56 3.47 27.35
N ARG A 22 -13.66 3.61 26.38
CA ARG A 22 -13.91 3.72 24.94
C ARG A 22 -14.73 2.52 24.45
N SER A 23 -16.05 2.61 24.50
CA SER A 23 -16.93 1.83 23.62
C SER A 23 -16.95 2.52 22.25
N GLN A 24 -15.86 2.36 21.50
CA GLN A 24 -15.67 2.88 20.14
C GLN A 24 -16.30 1.93 19.12
N GLY A 25 -17.62 2.01 18.96
CA GLY A 25 -18.20 1.78 17.64
C GLY A 25 -17.85 2.94 16.71
N THR A 26 -17.73 2.72 15.40
CA THR A 26 -17.38 3.75 14.42
C THR A 26 -18.46 4.85 14.38
N ARG A 27 -18.24 5.93 15.15
CA ARG A 27 -19.10 7.10 15.21
C ARG A 27 -18.82 8.03 14.03
N ALA A 28 -19.82 8.81 13.61
CA ALA A 28 -19.63 9.87 12.65
C ALA A 28 -18.61 10.90 13.18
N LEU A 29 -17.57 11.16 12.39
CA LEU A 29 -16.54 12.18 12.68
C LEU A 29 -17.11 13.58 12.47
N ILE A 30 -17.87 13.75 11.38
CA ILE A 30 -18.58 14.99 11.08
C ILE A 30 -20.06 14.65 10.99
N ARG A 31 -20.89 15.43 11.69
CA ARG A 31 -22.35 15.35 11.64
C ARG A 31 -22.92 16.76 11.56
N GLU A 32 -23.35 17.15 10.38
CA GLU A 32 -23.94 18.46 10.12
C GLU A 32 -25.41 18.33 9.77
N THR A 33 -26.23 19.25 10.27
CA THR A 33 -27.63 19.40 9.85
C THR A 33 -27.87 20.86 9.52
N TYR A 34 -28.11 21.12 8.24
CA TYR A 34 -28.32 22.45 7.69
C TYR A 34 -29.83 22.72 7.63
N ASN A 35 -30.36 23.34 8.67
CA ASN A 35 -31.78 23.73 8.75
C ASN A 35 -31.92 25.24 9.01
N GLU A 36 -32.81 25.89 8.27
CA GLU A 36 -33.51 27.08 8.75
C GLU A 36 -34.93 26.70 9.20
N LYS A 37 -35.51 27.49 10.10
CA LYS A 37 -36.85 27.24 10.64
C LYS A 37 -37.89 27.27 9.50
N GLY A 38 -38.46 26.11 9.15
CA GLY A 38 -39.51 25.97 8.11
C GLY A 38 -39.02 25.59 6.70
N LYS A 39 -37.74 25.22 6.51
CA LYS A 39 -37.17 24.78 5.22
C LYS A 39 -36.91 23.26 5.16
N PRO A 40 -36.73 22.67 3.95
CA PRO A 40 -36.36 21.25 3.80
C PRO A 40 -35.03 20.96 4.50
N ARG A 41 -34.85 19.74 5.00
CA ARG A 41 -33.69 19.32 5.77
C ARG A 41 -32.56 18.84 4.86
N VAL A 42 -31.35 19.34 5.09
CA VAL A 42 -30.12 18.79 4.51
C VAL A 42 -29.21 18.34 5.64
N SER A 43 -28.64 17.13 5.56
CA SER A 43 -27.67 16.66 6.55
C SER A 43 -26.52 15.88 5.93
N LEU A 44 -25.35 15.99 6.53
CA LEU A 44 -24.13 15.31 6.13
C LEU A 44 -23.58 14.52 7.31
N GLU A 45 -23.25 13.25 7.07
CA GLU A 45 -22.48 12.41 7.99
C GLU A 45 -21.23 11.88 7.29
N VAL A 46 -20.07 12.00 7.94
CA VAL A 46 -18.80 11.42 7.51
C VAL A 46 -18.37 10.40 8.54
N ILE A 47 -18.31 9.13 8.15
CA ILE A 47 -18.21 7.98 9.06
C ILE A 47 -17.02 7.10 8.64
N PRO A 48 -15.99 6.93 9.46
CA PRO A 48 -14.93 5.96 9.21
C PRO A 48 -15.52 4.56 9.33
N LEU A 49 -15.16 3.64 8.43
CA LEU A 49 -15.66 2.26 8.50
C LEU A 49 -14.75 1.33 9.31
N LEU A 50 -13.51 1.76 9.55
CA LEU A 50 -12.51 1.07 10.36
C LEU A 50 -12.03 2.02 11.46
N GLY A 51 -11.73 1.50 12.66
CA GLY A 51 -11.41 2.32 13.83
C GLY A 51 -10.09 3.08 13.72
N HIS A 52 -9.07 2.50 13.09
CA HIS A 52 -7.71 3.05 13.04
C HIS A 52 -7.25 3.37 11.62
N LEU A 53 -6.41 4.40 11.49
CA LEU A 53 -5.67 4.68 10.27
C LEU A 53 -4.55 3.66 10.10
N PRO A 54 -4.41 3.00 8.94
CA PRO A 54 -3.25 2.17 8.67
C PRO A 54 -2.00 3.03 8.43
N PRO A 55 -0.78 2.45 8.53
CA PRO A 55 0.48 3.15 8.25
C PRO A 55 0.77 3.35 6.74
N SER A 56 -0.11 2.84 5.87
CA SER A 56 -0.07 2.99 4.41
C SER A 56 -1.41 2.49 3.82
N GLY A 57 -1.62 2.60 2.51
CA GLY A 57 -2.77 1.96 1.85
C GLY A 57 -3.97 2.89 1.76
N TYR A 58 -5.14 2.41 2.17
CA TYR A 58 -6.39 3.17 2.12
C TYR A 58 -7.13 3.08 3.46
N HIS A 59 -7.85 4.14 3.81
CA HIS A 59 -8.80 4.18 4.91
C HIS A 59 -10.21 4.44 4.36
N PRO A 60 -11.18 3.53 4.57
CA PRO A 60 -12.52 3.66 4.04
C PRO A 60 -13.37 4.64 4.88
N ILE A 61 -13.98 5.63 4.21
CA ILE A 61 -14.86 6.63 4.83
C ILE A 61 -16.20 6.65 4.09
N ARG A 62 -17.28 6.34 4.81
CA ARG A 62 -18.64 6.48 4.33
C ARG A 62 -19.11 7.92 4.46
N VAL A 63 -19.67 8.44 3.38
CA VAL A 63 -20.30 9.75 3.32
C VAL A 63 -21.77 9.55 3.06
N ARG A 64 -22.61 10.00 3.98
CA ARG A 64 -24.06 9.94 3.87
C ARG A 64 -24.63 11.35 3.84
N ILE A 65 -25.37 11.67 2.80
CA ILE A 65 -25.99 12.97 2.58
C ILE A 65 -27.48 12.76 2.40
N VAL A 66 -28.28 13.42 3.23
CA VAL A 66 -29.74 13.52 3.05
C VAL A 66 -30.03 14.91 2.50
N ASN A 67 -30.73 14.99 1.37
CA ASN A 67 -31.08 16.25 0.73
C ASN A 67 -32.58 16.28 0.44
N ASP A 68 -33.36 16.93 1.32
CA ASP A 68 -34.81 17.09 1.10
C ASP A 68 -35.15 18.31 0.22
N GLU A 69 -34.16 19.08 -0.23
CA GLU A 69 -34.38 20.23 -1.11
C GLU A 69 -34.71 19.80 -2.55
N LYS A 70 -35.29 20.74 -3.31
CA LYS A 70 -35.62 20.55 -4.74
C LYS A 70 -34.44 20.77 -5.68
N VAL A 71 -33.23 20.92 -5.15
CA VAL A 71 -32.01 21.21 -5.91
C VAL A 71 -30.95 20.18 -5.54
N SER A 72 -30.21 19.68 -6.53
CA SER A 72 -29.06 18.79 -6.30
C SER A 72 -27.87 19.60 -5.80
N HIS A 73 -27.11 19.02 -4.88
CA HIS A 73 -25.96 19.65 -4.24
C HIS A 73 -24.72 18.77 -4.34
N THR A 74 -23.54 19.37 -4.46
CA THR A 74 -22.26 18.65 -4.50
C THR A 74 -21.34 19.15 -3.39
N TRP A 75 -20.89 18.22 -2.54
CA TRP A 75 -19.87 18.45 -1.52
C TRP A 75 -18.52 18.01 -2.08
N VAL A 76 -17.46 18.75 -1.74
CA VAL A 76 -16.08 18.32 -2.04
C VAL A 76 -15.39 17.98 -0.73
N ILE A 77 -15.05 16.72 -0.57
CA ILE A 77 -14.42 16.19 0.64
C ILE A 77 -12.95 15.95 0.33
N ALA A 78 -12.10 16.79 0.91
CA ALA A 78 -10.65 16.78 0.69
C ALA A 78 -9.94 16.20 1.89
N PHE A 79 -8.99 15.32 1.63
CA PHE A 79 -8.20 14.63 2.64
C PHE A 79 -6.72 14.99 2.50
N THR A 80 -6.06 15.23 3.62
CA THR A 80 -4.60 15.28 3.70
C THR A 80 -4.13 14.27 4.72
N SER A 81 -3.53 13.19 4.24
CA SER A 81 -2.84 12.23 5.08
C SER A 81 -1.39 12.68 5.26
N SER A 82 -0.88 12.60 6.47
CA SER A 82 0.52 12.87 6.79
C SER A 82 1.01 11.96 7.89
N ASP A 83 2.29 11.61 7.86
CA ASP A 83 2.99 11.07 9.01
C ASP A 83 3.67 12.18 9.80
N SER A 84 3.72 12.01 11.12
CA SER A 84 4.48 12.88 12.01
C SER A 84 5.37 12.06 12.93
N SER A 85 6.59 12.54 13.13
CA SER A 85 7.44 12.02 14.20
C SER A 85 7.08 12.68 15.53
N VAL A 86 7.46 12.05 16.65
CA VAL A 86 7.31 12.56 18.02
C VAL A 86 7.84 14.00 18.20
N TYR A 87 8.74 14.47 17.33
CA TYR A 87 9.29 15.84 17.35
C TYR A 87 8.49 16.86 16.51
N GLY A 88 7.30 16.49 16.02
CA GLY A 88 6.40 17.41 15.32
C GLY A 88 6.81 17.79 13.89
N ASN A 89 7.90 17.22 13.37
CA ASN A 89 8.26 17.40 11.97
C ASN A 89 7.27 16.62 11.10
N GLN A 90 6.37 17.33 10.42
CA GLN A 90 5.52 16.75 9.37
C GLN A 90 6.40 16.17 8.27
N MET A 91 6.16 14.91 7.94
CA MET A 91 6.94 14.15 6.97
C MET A 91 6.23 14.18 5.61
N SER A 92 6.00 13.03 4.99
CA SER A 92 5.37 12.99 3.68
C SER A 92 3.89 13.32 3.77
N GLN A 93 3.35 13.97 2.73
CA GLN A 93 1.93 14.28 2.64
C GLN A 93 1.32 13.62 1.41
N LEU A 94 0.13 13.04 1.58
CA LEU A 94 -0.67 12.50 0.50
C LEU A 94 -2.06 13.15 0.52
N ARG A 95 -2.43 13.78 -0.59
CA ARG A 95 -3.72 14.46 -0.73
C ARG A 95 -4.63 13.72 -1.69
N SER A 96 -5.93 13.75 -1.38
CA SER A 96 -6.99 13.27 -2.25
C SER A 96 -8.23 14.13 -2.09
N SER A 97 -9.12 14.11 -3.08
CA SER A 97 -10.34 14.92 -3.07
C SER A 97 -11.45 14.18 -3.80
N PHE A 98 -12.64 14.16 -3.20
CA PHE A 98 -13.79 13.42 -3.69
C PHE A 98 -15.00 14.35 -3.80
N PRO A 99 -15.54 14.58 -5.00
CA PRO A 99 -16.85 15.21 -5.16
C PRO A 99 -17.94 14.17 -4.86
N VAL A 100 -18.88 14.52 -3.98
CA VAL A 100 -20.07 13.70 -3.66
C VAL A 100 -21.31 14.53 -3.96
N THR A 101 -22.08 14.08 -4.94
CA THR A 101 -23.32 14.74 -5.37
C THR A 101 -24.51 14.00 -4.77
N CYS A 102 -25.45 14.75 -4.19
CA CYS A 102 -26.72 14.24 -3.71
C CYS A 102 -27.85 14.92 -4.48
N ASP A 103 -28.68 14.13 -5.17
CA ASP A 103 -29.77 14.64 -5.96
C ASP A 103 -30.86 15.27 -5.09
N SER A 104 -31.68 16.12 -5.70
CA SER A 104 -32.85 16.70 -5.02
C SER A 104 -33.76 15.62 -4.44
N GLN A 105 -34.23 15.80 -3.22
CA GLN A 105 -35.18 14.91 -2.53
C GLN A 105 -34.69 13.45 -2.45
N SER A 106 -33.40 13.26 -2.19
CA SER A 106 -32.76 11.95 -2.19
C SER A 106 -31.76 11.77 -1.05
N VAL A 107 -31.25 10.55 -0.92
CA VAL A 107 -30.16 10.21 -0.02
C VAL A 107 -29.02 9.63 -0.84
N ALA A 108 -27.84 10.23 -0.75
CA ALA A 108 -26.61 9.69 -1.30
C ALA A 108 -25.80 9.04 -0.16
N GLU A 109 -25.39 7.79 -0.35
CA GLU A 109 -24.48 7.08 0.54
C GLU A 109 -23.34 6.49 -0.31
N VAL A 110 -22.11 6.92 -0.05
CA VAL A 110 -20.94 6.53 -0.85
C VAL A 110 -19.76 6.20 0.07
N ASP A 111 -19.12 5.07 -0.20
CA ASP A 111 -17.87 4.69 0.49
C ASP A 111 -16.67 5.20 -0.30
N LEU A 112 -15.93 6.12 0.30
CA LEU A 112 -14.71 6.71 -0.25
C LEU A 112 -13.50 5.91 0.21
N LEU A 113 -12.67 5.46 -0.73
CA LEU A 113 -11.38 4.85 -0.45
C LEU A 113 -10.31 5.94 -0.37
N VAL A 114 -10.02 6.41 0.84
CA VAL A 114 -9.10 7.53 1.06
C VAL A 114 -7.67 7.02 1.14
N PRO A 115 -6.78 7.36 0.21
CA PRO A 115 -5.39 6.91 0.26
C PRO A 115 -4.64 7.55 1.44
N VAL A 116 -3.83 6.75 2.13
CA VAL A 116 -3.05 7.13 3.31
C VAL A 116 -1.57 7.17 2.94
N ALA A 117 -0.85 8.20 3.39
CA ALA A 117 0.57 8.37 3.13
C ALA A 117 1.35 7.18 3.69
N THR A 118 2.25 6.60 2.89
CA THR A 118 3.11 5.51 3.35
C THR A 118 4.11 6.03 4.37
N PHE A 119 4.11 5.44 5.55
CA PHE A 119 5.10 5.70 6.57
C PHE A 119 6.46 5.11 6.21
N LEU A 120 7.39 5.97 5.77
CA LEU A 120 8.75 5.57 5.38
C LEU A 120 9.82 6.00 6.38
N SER A 121 9.49 6.85 7.34
CA SER A 121 10.45 7.33 8.31
C SER A 121 10.81 6.27 9.36
N ARG A 122 12.01 6.39 9.94
CA ARG A 122 12.45 5.56 11.06
C ARG A 122 12.52 6.42 12.31
N SER A 123 11.48 6.37 13.13
CA SER A 123 11.58 6.78 14.53
C SER A 123 12.12 5.59 15.31
N TYR A 124 13.32 5.69 15.87
CA TYR A 124 13.93 4.60 16.63
C TYR A 124 13.16 4.38 17.94
N GLY A 125 12.46 3.24 18.04
CA GLY A 125 11.87 2.72 19.29
C GLY A 125 10.79 3.61 19.92
N ARG A 126 10.08 4.43 19.13
CA ARG A 126 9.00 5.28 19.61
C ARG A 126 7.78 5.19 18.69
N SER A 127 6.59 5.37 19.26
CA SER A 127 5.33 5.45 18.50
C SER A 127 5.42 6.56 17.46
N THR A 128 4.75 6.34 16.33
CA THR A 128 4.59 7.31 15.25
C THR A 128 3.11 7.49 15.01
N THR A 129 2.69 8.69 14.63
CA THR A 129 1.29 9.02 14.38
C THR A 129 1.03 9.14 12.88
N SER A 130 0.02 8.41 12.41
CA SER A 130 -0.65 8.67 11.13
C SER A 130 -1.77 9.66 11.39
N THR A 131 -1.79 10.75 10.64
CA THR A 131 -2.81 11.79 10.75
C THR A 131 -3.58 11.87 9.43
N LEU A 132 -4.90 11.98 9.52
CA LEU A 132 -5.79 12.24 8.39
C LEU A 132 -6.62 13.48 8.68
N GLU A 133 -6.30 14.58 8.01
CA GLU A 133 -7.12 15.79 8.03
C GLU A 133 -8.26 15.69 7.02
N ILE A 134 -9.49 15.92 7.47
CA ILE A 134 -10.71 15.87 6.66
C ILE A 134 -11.25 17.30 6.53
N ASN A 135 -11.35 17.80 5.31
CA ASN A 135 -11.88 19.13 5.02
C ASN A 135 -13.10 19.00 4.09
N VAL A 136 -14.28 19.30 4.60
CA VAL A 136 -15.54 19.30 3.84
C VAL A 136 -15.80 20.70 3.33
N ARG A 137 -15.77 20.87 2.01
CA ARG A 137 -16.26 22.07 1.32
C ARG A 137 -17.70 21.82 0.91
N ALA A 138 -18.62 22.42 1.65
CA ALA A 138 -20.03 22.38 1.36
C ALA A 138 -20.40 23.36 0.22
N PRO A 139 -21.55 23.17 -0.45
CA PRO A 139 -22.14 24.18 -1.34
C PRO A 139 -22.21 25.56 -0.69
N ALA A 140 -22.21 26.63 -1.50
CA ALA A 140 -22.08 28.02 -1.02
C ALA A 140 -23.13 28.45 0.04
N SER A 141 -24.27 27.78 0.11
CA SER A 141 -25.34 28.00 1.10
C SER A 141 -25.09 27.36 2.47
N PHE A 142 -24.05 26.54 2.62
CA PHE A 142 -23.80 25.74 3.81
C PHE A 142 -22.39 25.98 4.38
N PRO A 143 -22.20 25.96 5.71
CA PRO A 143 -20.89 26.07 6.32
C PRO A 143 -20.02 24.86 5.99
N ALA A 144 -18.72 25.11 5.83
CA ALA A 144 -17.69 24.08 5.73
C ALA A 144 -17.39 23.46 7.11
N SER A 145 -16.91 22.22 7.10
CA SER A 145 -16.55 21.49 8.32
C SER A 145 -15.15 20.88 8.18
N ARG A 146 -14.48 20.67 9.31
CA ARG A 146 -13.15 20.04 9.35
C ARG A 146 -13.07 19.13 10.56
N GLU A 147 -12.38 18.00 10.40
CA GLU A 147 -12.06 17.08 11.48
C GLU A 147 -10.68 16.46 11.25
N THR A 148 -10.08 15.89 12.30
CA THR A 148 -8.82 15.14 12.19
C THR A 148 -8.94 13.78 12.86
N ILE A 149 -8.38 12.74 12.23
CA ILE A 149 -8.17 11.44 12.84
C ILE A 149 -6.67 11.24 13.05
N ASP A 150 -6.29 10.75 14.22
CA ASP A 150 -4.92 10.35 14.54
C ASP A 150 -4.89 8.90 14.99
N THR A 151 -3.86 8.17 14.57
CA THR A 151 -3.59 6.81 15.05
C THR A 151 -2.10 6.68 15.35
N GLU A 152 -1.78 6.36 16.59
CA GLU A 152 -0.42 5.99 16.98
C GLU A 152 -0.17 4.52 16.67
N PHE A 153 0.99 4.20 16.11
CA PHE A 153 1.39 2.82 15.88
C PHE A 153 2.85 2.60 16.29
N HIS A 154 3.13 1.39 16.76
CA HIS A 154 4.49 0.95 17.04
C HIS A 154 5.15 0.45 15.74
N PRO A 155 6.39 0.86 15.43
CA PRO A 155 7.05 0.48 14.19
C PRO A 155 7.26 -1.02 14.02
N ASP A 156 7.30 -1.80 15.09
CA ASP A 156 7.56 -3.25 15.02
C ASP A 156 6.28 -4.10 15.22
N TRP A 157 5.12 -3.47 15.34
CA TRP A 157 3.82 -4.15 15.44
C TRP A 157 3.09 -4.10 14.09
N PRO A 158 2.45 -5.21 13.63
CA PRO A 158 1.59 -5.20 12.46
C PRO A 158 0.39 -4.26 12.60
N SER A 159 -0.16 -3.79 11.48
CA SER A 159 -1.45 -3.09 11.51
C SER A 159 -2.59 -4.11 11.55
N VAL A 160 -3.32 -4.13 12.66
CA VAL A 160 -4.34 -5.16 12.95
C VAL A 160 -5.74 -4.56 12.93
N LEU A 161 -6.69 -5.30 12.36
CA LEU A 161 -8.13 -5.09 12.50
C LEU A 161 -8.73 -6.14 13.43
N CYS A 162 -9.61 -5.72 14.34
CA CYS A 162 -10.27 -6.59 15.30
C CYS A 162 -11.78 -6.31 15.32
N SER A 163 -12.62 -7.34 15.20
CA SER A 163 -14.08 -7.16 15.29
C SER A 163 -14.48 -6.51 16.63
N GLU A 164 -15.53 -5.69 16.63
CA GLU A 164 -16.10 -5.11 17.86
C GLU A 164 -16.43 -6.18 18.92
N THR A 165 -16.88 -7.37 18.48
CA THR A 165 -17.16 -8.53 19.34
C THR A 165 -15.94 -8.91 20.18
N ILE A 166 -14.78 -9.11 19.55
CA ILE A 166 -13.53 -9.44 20.26
C ILE A 166 -13.01 -8.22 21.02
N HIS A 167 -12.96 -7.05 20.36
CA HIS A 167 -12.31 -5.84 20.89
C HIS A 167 -12.98 -5.32 22.16
N SER A 168 -14.31 -5.36 22.25
CA SER A 168 -15.06 -4.81 23.39
C SER A 168 -14.73 -5.46 24.73
N LEU A 169 -14.42 -6.77 24.74
CA LEU A 169 -14.08 -7.53 25.93
C LEU A 169 -12.56 -7.69 26.14
N ASN A 170 -11.80 -7.81 25.04
CA ASN A 170 -10.40 -8.21 25.09
C ASN A 170 -9.40 -7.06 24.83
N GLY A 171 -9.85 -5.91 24.32
CA GLY A 171 -8.97 -4.83 23.84
C GLY A 171 -7.92 -4.39 24.86
N ASN A 172 -8.33 -4.06 26.09
CA ASN A 172 -7.40 -3.63 27.13
C ASN A 172 -6.35 -4.68 27.50
N ALA A 173 -6.72 -5.97 27.51
CA ALA A 173 -5.79 -7.05 27.82
C ALA A 173 -4.80 -7.27 26.68
N LEU A 174 -5.29 -7.19 25.43
CA LEU A 174 -4.47 -7.28 24.23
C LEU A 174 -3.48 -6.11 24.11
N ASP A 175 -3.92 -4.86 24.35
CA ASP A 175 -3.06 -3.68 24.32
C ASP A 175 -1.91 -3.81 25.32
N LYS A 176 -2.22 -4.21 26.55
CA LYS A 176 -1.22 -4.41 27.62
C LYS A 176 -0.23 -5.52 27.29
N GLU A 177 -0.70 -6.61 26.70
CA GLU A 177 0.18 -7.71 26.31
C GLU A 177 1.04 -7.34 25.10
N THR A 178 0.51 -6.60 24.13
CA THR A 178 1.29 -6.04 23.02
C THR A 178 2.40 -5.12 23.53
N GLU A 179 2.10 -4.23 24.48
CA GLU A 179 3.10 -3.38 25.12
C GLU A 179 4.19 -4.23 25.83
N THR A 180 3.78 -5.26 26.55
CA THR A 180 4.68 -6.20 27.24
C THR A 180 5.58 -6.93 26.24
N PHE A 181 5.00 -7.49 25.18
CA PHE A 181 5.70 -8.20 24.12
C PHE A 181 6.78 -7.34 23.45
N LEU A 182 6.46 -6.07 23.15
CA LEU A 182 7.38 -5.12 22.53
C LEU A 182 8.46 -4.62 23.49
N SER A 183 8.17 -4.51 24.79
CA SER A 183 9.16 -4.12 25.80
C SER A 183 10.21 -5.22 26.05
N GLY A 184 9.81 -6.50 25.97
CA GLY A 184 10.68 -7.66 26.19
C GLY A 184 11.70 -7.92 25.08
N THR A 185 11.50 -7.35 23.88
CA THR A 185 12.38 -7.56 22.71
C THR A 185 13.63 -6.67 22.71
N GLY A 186 13.96 -6.00 23.82
CA GLY A 186 15.18 -5.18 23.99
C GLY A 186 14.97 -3.67 23.85
N GLY A 187 13.72 -3.19 23.87
CA GLY A 187 13.38 -1.77 23.84
C GLY A 187 13.36 -1.13 25.23
N ARG A 188 13.96 0.06 25.38
CA ARG A 188 13.74 0.92 26.57
C ARG A 188 12.27 1.34 26.58
N HIS A 189 11.59 1.15 27.72
CA HIS A 189 10.25 1.65 28.10
C HIS A 189 9.53 2.39 26.96
N ALA A 190 8.62 1.69 26.28
CA ALA A 190 7.66 2.32 25.37
C ALA A 190 6.85 3.31 26.21
N GLY A 191 7.10 4.61 26.03
CA GLY A 191 6.47 5.64 26.85
C GLY A 191 5.00 5.90 26.54
N ASN A 192 4.38 5.12 25.64
CA ASN A 192 3.03 5.33 25.13
C ASN A 192 2.26 4.00 25.09
N GLN A 193 0.94 4.07 25.32
CA GLN A 193 0.01 2.95 25.15
C GLN A 193 0.05 2.48 23.68
N VAL A 194 0.52 1.25 23.45
CA VAL A 194 0.45 0.62 22.13
C VAL A 194 -0.90 -0.07 22.02
N GLU A 195 -1.71 0.35 21.04
CA GLU A 195 -2.97 -0.31 20.74
C GLU A 195 -2.71 -1.58 19.90
N PHE A 196 -3.36 -2.68 20.26
CA PHE A 196 -3.26 -3.97 19.60
C PHE A 196 -3.77 -3.89 18.15
N GLY A 197 -4.88 -3.20 17.92
CA GLY A 197 -5.50 -3.08 16.60
C GLY A 197 -6.75 -2.22 16.61
N GLY A 198 -7.20 -1.80 15.42
CA GLY A 198 -8.41 -0.99 15.27
C GLY A 198 -9.67 -1.84 15.25
N SER A 199 -10.71 -1.37 15.94
CA SER A 199 -12.02 -2.03 15.93
C SER A 199 -12.74 -1.89 14.58
N PHE A 200 -13.62 -2.82 14.25
CA PHE A 200 -14.56 -2.67 13.13
C PHE A 200 -15.90 -3.35 13.41
N ASN A 201 -16.95 -2.84 12.76
CA ASN A 201 -18.27 -3.46 12.75
C ASN A 201 -18.42 -4.39 11.52
N PRO A 202 -18.64 -5.70 11.71
CA PRO A 202 -18.79 -6.64 10.59
C PRO A 202 -19.88 -6.25 9.58
N LYS A 203 -20.98 -5.62 10.02
CA LYS A 203 -22.13 -5.32 9.17
C LYS A 203 -21.89 -4.19 8.17
N THR A 204 -20.92 -3.33 8.44
CA THR A 204 -20.62 -2.14 7.64
C THR A 204 -19.27 -2.24 6.92
N MET A 205 -18.68 -3.44 6.87
CA MET A 205 -17.38 -3.63 6.26
C MET A 205 -17.40 -3.32 4.74
N PRO A 206 -16.35 -2.64 4.21
CA PRO A 206 -16.23 -2.33 2.79
C PRO A 206 -16.21 -3.57 1.89
N ASP A 207 -16.70 -3.45 0.65
CA ASP A 207 -16.68 -4.51 -0.35
C ASP A 207 -15.49 -4.43 -1.34
N ASP A 208 -14.57 -3.49 -1.12
CA ASP A 208 -13.35 -3.33 -1.90
C ASP A 208 -12.12 -3.79 -1.12
N TRP A 209 -11.31 -4.65 -1.73
CA TRP A 209 -10.10 -5.21 -1.12
C TRP A 209 -9.07 -4.13 -0.73
N ARG A 210 -9.07 -2.99 -1.43
CA ARG A 210 -8.14 -1.87 -1.19
C ARG A 210 -8.33 -1.28 0.20
N ALA A 211 -9.53 -1.31 0.75
CA ALA A 211 -9.82 -0.86 2.11
C ALA A 211 -9.01 -1.63 3.16
N TYR A 212 -8.59 -2.86 2.85
CA TYR A 212 -7.80 -3.72 3.73
C TYR A 212 -6.30 -3.66 3.44
N SER A 213 -5.88 -3.08 2.32
CA SER A 213 -4.48 -3.10 1.86
C SER A 213 -3.48 -2.45 2.82
N GLY A 214 -3.94 -1.56 3.69
CA GLY A 214 -3.13 -0.94 4.74
C GLY A 214 -2.95 -1.79 6.01
N HIS A 215 -3.71 -2.86 6.14
CA HIS A 215 -3.73 -3.75 7.30
C HIS A 215 -3.05 -5.08 6.97
N ASP A 216 -2.43 -5.67 7.98
CA ASP A 216 -1.67 -6.91 7.90
C ASP A 216 -2.49 -8.11 8.40
N ALA A 217 -3.28 -7.94 9.47
CA ALA A 217 -4.12 -8.98 10.05
C ALA A 217 -5.57 -8.52 10.28
N CYS A 218 -6.52 -9.45 10.20
CA CYS A 218 -7.93 -9.23 10.52
C CYS A 218 -8.44 -10.37 11.42
N LEU A 219 -8.89 -10.02 12.63
CA LEU A 219 -9.39 -10.94 13.64
C LEU A 219 -10.90 -10.76 13.81
N MET A 220 -11.63 -11.87 13.82
CA MET A 220 -13.07 -11.87 14.07
C MET A 220 -13.56 -13.23 14.58
N THR A 221 -14.79 -13.28 15.07
CA THR A 221 -15.43 -14.58 15.38
C THR A 221 -16.05 -15.20 14.12
N GLU A 222 -16.35 -16.49 14.18
CA GLU A 222 -17.14 -17.20 13.17
C GLU A 222 -18.50 -16.53 12.92
N ASN A 223 -19.16 -16.06 13.99
CA ASN A 223 -20.44 -15.35 13.86
C ASN A 223 -20.26 -14.00 13.15
N ASP A 224 -19.19 -13.26 13.43
CA ASP A 224 -18.86 -12.04 12.70
C ASP A 224 -18.64 -12.32 11.21
N TRP A 225 -17.86 -13.35 10.88
CA TRP A 225 -17.62 -13.79 9.50
C TRP A 225 -18.92 -14.10 8.76
N ASN A 226 -19.84 -14.82 9.42
CA ASN A 226 -21.13 -15.18 8.83
C ASN A 226 -22.06 -13.98 8.65
N ASN A 227 -21.91 -12.94 9.48
CA ASN A 227 -22.68 -11.69 9.40
C ASN A 227 -22.09 -10.65 8.43
N LEU A 228 -20.91 -10.88 7.88
CA LEU A 228 -20.31 -10.00 6.87
C LEU A 228 -21.17 -9.97 5.59
N PRO A 229 -21.37 -8.78 4.99
CA PRO A 229 -21.89 -8.67 3.63
C PRO A 229 -21.09 -9.53 2.65
N ALA A 230 -21.76 -10.12 1.65
CA ALA A 230 -21.09 -10.99 0.66
C ALA A 230 -19.93 -10.29 -0.07
N GLY A 231 -20.09 -8.99 -0.38
CA GLY A 231 -19.04 -8.15 -0.94
C GLY A 231 -17.81 -8.05 -0.04
N ALA A 232 -18.01 -7.76 1.25
CA ALA A 232 -16.94 -7.68 2.24
C ALA A 232 -16.20 -9.02 2.42
N ARG A 233 -16.92 -10.15 2.46
CA ARG A 233 -16.29 -11.49 2.51
C ARG A 233 -15.40 -11.74 1.29
N ASN A 234 -15.88 -11.40 0.09
CA ASN A 234 -15.09 -11.55 -1.13
C ASN A 234 -13.85 -10.63 -1.12
N ALA A 235 -14.02 -9.40 -0.64
CA ALA A 235 -12.93 -8.43 -0.51
C ALA A 235 -11.85 -8.88 0.48
N LEU A 236 -12.23 -9.46 1.62
CA LEU A 236 -11.29 -10.06 2.57
C LEU A 236 -10.57 -11.28 2.00
N LYS A 237 -11.26 -12.18 1.27
CA LYS A 237 -10.59 -13.30 0.57
C LYS A 237 -9.57 -12.81 -0.45
N LYS A 238 -9.91 -11.75 -1.18
CA LYS A 238 -9.01 -11.11 -2.15
C LYS A 238 -7.79 -10.47 -1.47
N TRP A 239 -8.01 -9.73 -0.39
CA TRP A 239 -6.93 -9.15 0.41
C TRP A 239 -6.03 -10.23 1.02
N ASN A 240 -6.61 -11.29 1.58
CA ASN A 240 -5.88 -12.44 2.12
C ASN A 240 -4.97 -13.07 1.06
N ARG A 241 -5.48 -13.34 -0.14
CA ARG A 241 -4.67 -13.87 -1.26
C ARG A 241 -3.56 -12.92 -1.72
N LEU A 242 -3.67 -11.62 -1.45
CA LEU A 242 -2.61 -10.62 -1.69
C LEU A 242 -1.58 -10.56 -0.54
N GLY A 243 -1.72 -11.39 0.49
CA GLY A 243 -0.78 -11.52 1.61
C GLY A 243 -1.22 -10.81 2.89
N GLY A 244 -2.49 -10.94 3.25
CA GLY A 244 -3.01 -10.61 4.59
C GLY A 244 -3.25 -11.88 5.43
N ALA A 245 -3.26 -11.75 6.75
CA ALA A 245 -3.59 -12.84 7.68
C ALA A 245 -5.04 -12.74 8.17
N LEU A 246 -5.85 -13.77 7.92
CA LEU A 246 -7.22 -13.86 8.42
C LEU A 246 -7.28 -14.85 9.58
N LEU A 247 -7.63 -14.36 10.77
CA LEU A 247 -7.72 -15.16 11.98
C LEU A 247 -9.18 -15.20 12.43
N ILE A 248 -9.78 -16.39 12.48
CA ILE A 248 -11.18 -16.56 12.84
C ILE A 248 -11.30 -17.41 14.09
N TYR A 249 -11.96 -16.89 15.11
CA TYR A 249 -12.26 -17.61 16.33
C TYR A 249 -13.58 -18.37 16.21
N THR A 250 -13.53 -19.70 16.32
CA THR A 250 -14.66 -20.61 16.10
C THR A 250 -15.24 -21.08 17.43
N THR A 251 -16.57 -21.14 17.52
CA THR A 251 -17.26 -21.65 18.73
C THR A 251 -17.61 -23.13 18.62
N SER A 252 -17.55 -23.68 17.41
CA SER A 252 -17.82 -25.08 17.12
C SER A 252 -16.54 -25.78 16.67
N SER A 253 -16.22 -26.91 17.30
CA SER A 253 -15.08 -27.76 16.93
C SER A 253 -15.25 -28.46 15.58
N THR A 254 -16.43 -28.37 14.97
CA THR A 254 -16.72 -28.89 13.63
C THR A 254 -16.56 -27.84 12.52
N THR A 255 -16.38 -26.57 12.88
CA THR A 255 -16.16 -25.50 11.92
C THR A 255 -14.77 -25.60 11.31
N ASP A 256 -14.73 -25.73 9.99
CA ASP A 256 -13.50 -25.82 9.21
C ASP A 256 -13.46 -24.77 8.07
N LEU A 257 -12.33 -24.69 7.38
CA LEU A 257 -12.14 -23.75 6.28
C LEU A 257 -13.14 -23.92 5.12
N ASN A 258 -13.64 -25.14 4.90
CA ASN A 258 -14.61 -25.44 3.84
C ASN A 258 -16.01 -24.95 4.22
N SER A 259 -16.43 -25.19 5.46
CA SER A 259 -17.71 -24.74 6.02
C SER A 259 -17.85 -23.21 6.02
N LEU A 260 -16.75 -22.49 6.22
CA LEU A 260 -16.69 -21.02 6.12
C LEU A 260 -16.54 -20.52 4.66
N GLY A 261 -16.42 -21.43 3.71
CA GLY A 261 -16.25 -21.16 2.29
C GLY A 261 -14.93 -20.48 1.94
N LEU A 262 -13.89 -20.63 2.76
CA LEU A 262 -12.58 -19.98 2.59
C LEU A 262 -11.70 -20.74 1.59
N ALA A 263 -11.73 -22.07 1.65
CA ALA A 263 -11.07 -22.95 0.70
C ALA A 263 -12.00 -24.10 0.32
N LYS A 264 -11.99 -24.49 -0.96
CA LYS A 264 -12.66 -25.72 -1.41
C LYS A 264 -11.73 -26.90 -1.12
N ASP A 265 -12.30 -28.07 -0.87
CA ASP A 265 -11.56 -29.31 -0.60
C ASP A 265 -10.63 -29.22 0.62
N SER A 266 -11.03 -28.44 1.62
CA SER A 266 -10.30 -28.22 2.88
C SER A 266 -11.12 -28.68 4.10
N ALA A 267 -11.89 -29.77 3.93
CA ALA A 267 -12.72 -30.29 5.00
C ALA A 267 -11.85 -30.80 6.16
N GLY A 268 -12.16 -30.38 7.39
CA GLY A 268 -11.38 -30.64 8.60
C GLY A 268 -10.10 -29.83 8.74
N GLU A 269 -9.75 -28.95 7.78
CA GLU A 269 -8.57 -28.08 7.89
C GLU A 269 -8.91 -26.81 8.70
N SER A 270 -8.01 -26.44 9.62
CA SER A 270 -8.09 -25.21 10.42
C SER A 270 -7.05 -24.16 10.03
N ASP A 271 -5.96 -24.55 9.36
CA ASP A 271 -4.88 -23.67 8.94
C ASP A 271 -4.58 -23.92 7.45
N ARG A 272 -4.50 -22.85 6.65
CA ARG A 272 -4.13 -22.95 5.23
C ARG A 272 -3.58 -21.65 4.68
N ASP A 273 -2.58 -21.78 3.81
CA ASP A 273 -2.08 -20.67 3.01
C ASP A 273 -2.88 -20.55 1.70
N LEU A 274 -3.42 -19.35 1.47
CA LEU A 274 -4.20 -19.02 0.28
C LEU A 274 -3.39 -18.04 -0.56
N SER A 275 -2.75 -18.55 -1.62
CA SER A 275 -1.79 -17.78 -2.41
C SER A 275 -0.70 -17.17 -1.51
N TRP A 276 -0.67 -15.85 -1.33
CA TRP A 276 0.37 -15.17 -0.56
C TRP A 276 0.00 -14.88 0.90
N GLY A 277 -1.21 -15.22 1.33
CA GLY A 277 -1.68 -15.02 2.71
C GLY A 277 -2.00 -16.32 3.43
N THR A 278 -2.45 -16.18 4.67
CA THR A 278 -2.70 -17.30 5.57
C THR A 278 -4.04 -17.15 6.27
N VAL A 279 -4.74 -18.25 6.49
CA VAL A 279 -5.99 -18.32 7.24
C VAL A 279 -5.81 -19.29 8.39
N ARG A 280 -6.23 -18.89 9.59
CA ARG A 280 -6.11 -19.72 10.80
C ARG A 280 -7.41 -19.69 11.61
N LEU A 281 -7.91 -20.86 11.98
CA LEU A 281 -9.07 -21.05 12.84
C LEU A 281 -8.60 -21.42 14.24
N ARG A 282 -9.11 -20.75 15.27
CA ARG A 282 -8.77 -21.02 16.68
C ARG A 282 -10.02 -21.07 17.53
N ASP A 283 -10.00 -21.84 18.61
CA ASP A 283 -11.18 -21.95 19.47
C ASP A 283 -11.48 -20.61 20.16
N PHE A 284 -12.74 -20.19 20.12
CA PHE A 284 -13.24 -19.07 20.90
C PHE A 284 -13.70 -19.58 22.27
N PRO A 285 -13.08 -19.14 23.37
CA PRO A 285 -13.47 -19.60 24.71
C PRO A 285 -14.93 -19.28 25.04
N ASP A 286 -15.61 -20.17 25.77
CA ASP A 286 -17.01 -20.01 26.19
C ASP A 286 -17.25 -18.74 27.02
N ASN A 287 -16.22 -18.24 27.71
CA ASN A 287 -16.28 -17.00 28.50
C ASN A 287 -15.98 -15.74 27.67
N GLU A 288 -15.75 -15.88 26.36
CA GLU A 288 -15.44 -14.81 25.40
C GLU A 288 -14.14 -14.03 25.70
N LEU A 289 -13.33 -14.52 26.65
CA LEU A 289 -12.07 -13.93 27.06
C LEU A 289 -10.90 -14.70 26.44
N LEU A 290 -10.21 -14.06 25.51
CA LEU A 290 -9.03 -14.58 24.86
C LEU A 290 -7.83 -14.59 25.81
N GLU A 291 -6.98 -15.59 25.66
CA GLU A 291 -5.62 -15.53 26.21
C GLU A 291 -4.83 -14.51 25.36
N ALA A 292 -4.50 -13.37 25.99
CA ALA A 292 -3.95 -12.22 25.28
C ALA A 292 -2.56 -12.50 24.69
N LYS A 293 -1.73 -13.26 25.39
CA LYS A 293 -0.36 -13.60 24.97
C LYS A 293 -0.36 -14.54 23.78
N ASP A 294 -1.19 -15.57 23.81
CA ASP A 294 -1.35 -16.51 22.72
C ASP A 294 -1.92 -15.80 21.48
N THR A 295 -2.84 -14.85 21.68
CA THR A 295 -3.40 -14.04 20.59
C THR A 295 -2.36 -13.11 19.96
N VAL A 296 -1.57 -12.41 20.79
CA VAL A 296 -0.47 -11.54 20.33
C VAL A 296 0.58 -12.35 19.56
N LEU A 297 0.96 -13.52 20.06
CA LEU A 297 1.89 -14.43 19.38
C LEU A 297 1.30 -14.97 18.08
N LEU A 298 0.03 -15.39 18.07
CA LEU A 298 -0.64 -15.87 16.87
C LEU A 298 -0.62 -14.83 15.75
N VAL A 299 -0.93 -13.57 16.06
CA VAL A 299 -0.86 -12.46 15.09
C VAL A 299 0.56 -12.31 14.59
N ARG A 300 1.54 -12.22 15.50
CA ARG A 300 2.94 -12.02 15.15
C ARG A 300 3.46 -13.14 14.24
N ASP A 301 3.23 -14.39 14.62
CA ASP A 301 3.69 -15.57 13.89
C ASP A 301 3.01 -15.69 12.52
N SER A 302 1.71 -15.40 12.44
CA SER A 302 0.98 -15.42 11.17
C SER A 302 1.51 -14.38 10.18
N ILE A 303 1.90 -13.22 10.68
CA ILE A 303 2.47 -12.15 9.85
C ILE A 303 3.92 -12.45 9.46
N ASP A 304 4.73 -12.94 10.38
CA ASP A 304 6.11 -13.32 10.07
C ASP A 304 6.16 -14.49 9.07
N HIS A 305 5.21 -15.44 9.15
CA HIS A 305 5.03 -16.55 8.20
C HIS A 305 4.83 -16.08 6.74
N ILE A 306 4.04 -15.02 6.54
CA ILE A 306 3.74 -14.48 5.20
C ILE A 306 4.74 -13.41 4.72
N GLY A 307 5.91 -13.29 5.37
CA GLY A 307 6.99 -12.40 4.98
C GLY A 307 7.11 -11.11 5.81
N GLY A 308 6.42 -11.03 6.94
CA GLY A 308 6.43 -9.89 7.86
C GLY A 308 5.39 -8.82 7.53
N HIS A 309 5.29 -7.81 8.39
CA HIS A 309 4.30 -6.74 8.24
C HIS A 309 4.74 -5.67 7.22
N ARG A 310 3.77 -5.09 6.50
CA ARG A 310 3.98 -4.21 5.33
C ARG A 310 4.81 -2.96 5.65
N ALA A 311 4.46 -2.25 6.73
CA ALA A 311 5.16 -1.02 7.10
C ALA A 311 6.64 -1.28 7.46
N GLY A 312 6.95 -2.44 8.05
CA GLY A 312 8.32 -2.87 8.31
C GLY A 312 9.09 -3.16 7.03
N ASP A 313 8.47 -3.86 6.08
CA ASP A 313 9.05 -4.21 4.78
C ASP A 313 9.35 -2.98 3.92
N LEU A 314 8.38 -2.07 3.74
CA LEU A 314 8.54 -0.84 2.94
C LEU A 314 9.68 0.06 3.46
N ARG A 315 9.93 0.00 4.77
CA ARG A 315 11.07 0.67 5.37
C ARG A 315 12.35 -0.12 5.09
N SER A 316 12.44 -1.36 5.53
CA SER A 316 13.73 -2.05 5.61
C SER A 316 14.21 -2.70 4.30
N SER A 317 13.30 -3.26 3.49
CA SER A 317 13.66 -4.18 2.41
C SER A 317 14.26 -3.51 1.18
N PHE A 318 13.99 -2.22 0.97
CA PHE A 318 14.39 -1.51 -0.24
C PHE A 318 15.71 -0.72 -0.11
N GLN A 319 16.15 -0.42 1.13
CA GLN A 319 17.25 0.54 1.38
C GLN A 319 18.66 0.02 1.07
N SER A 320 18.95 -1.26 1.33
CA SER A 320 20.30 -1.82 1.24
C SER A 320 20.36 -3.24 0.69
N GLY A 321 19.23 -3.75 0.21
CA GLY A 321 19.11 -5.12 -0.27
C GLY A 321 18.10 -5.27 -1.41
N TRP A 322 17.80 -4.16 -2.11
CA TRP A 322 16.90 -4.17 -3.24
C TRP A 322 17.64 -4.57 -4.52
N PRO A 323 17.52 -5.83 -4.98
CA PRO A 323 18.35 -6.35 -6.05
C PRO A 323 18.03 -5.68 -7.39
N LEU A 324 16.80 -5.20 -7.56
CA LEU A 324 16.40 -4.45 -8.76
C LEU A 324 17.15 -3.13 -8.88
N GLN A 325 17.40 -2.41 -7.76
CA GLN A 325 18.21 -1.19 -7.79
C GLN A 325 19.67 -1.50 -8.13
N ASP A 326 20.23 -2.55 -7.54
CA ASP A 326 21.61 -2.96 -7.78
C ASP A 326 21.83 -3.34 -9.26
N THR A 327 20.89 -4.11 -9.83
CA THR A 327 20.92 -4.53 -11.24
C THR A 327 20.74 -3.34 -12.20
N PHE A 328 19.91 -2.36 -11.82
CA PHE A 328 19.73 -1.14 -12.62
C PHE A 328 20.98 -0.25 -12.68
N GLY A 329 21.89 -0.44 -11.71
CA GLY A 329 23.23 0.13 -11.68
C GLY A 329 23.29 1.60 -11.29
N GLN A 330 24.49 2.12 -11.05
CA GLN A 330 24.69 3.50 -10.60
C GLN A 330 24.69 4.51 -11.77
N LYS A 331 24.16 5.72 -11.53
CA LYS A 331 24.29 6.82 -12.49
C LYS A 331 25.66 7.47 -12.37
N SER A 332 26.50 7.33 -13.39
CA SER A 332 27.75 8.09 -13.47
C SER A 332 27.46 9.59 -13.57
N SER A 333 28.10 10.38 -12.71
CA SER A 333 28.00 11.83 -12.78
C SER A 333 29.26 12.40 -13.42
N HIS A 334 29.11 13.08 -14.56
CA HIS A 334 30.19 13.77 -15.26
C HIS A 334 30.51 15.12 -14.59
N VAL A 335 30.76 15.11 -13.28
CA VAL A 335 31.00 16.33 -12.47
C VAL A 335 32.18 17.12 -13.02
N ALA A 336 33.23 16.43 -13.47
CA ALA A 336 34.41 17.07 -14.07
C ALA A 336 34.05 17.98 -15.25
N LEU A 337 33.10 17.56 -16.09
CA LEU A 337 32.70 18.33 -17.26
C LEU A 337 31.93 19.60 -16.87
N PHE A 338 31.10 19.57 -15.82
CA PHE A 338 30.49 20.78 -15.26
C PHE A 338 31.54 21.72 -14.65
N ILE A 339 32.53 21.18 -13.94
CA ILE A 339 33.63 21.97 -13.37
C ILE A 339 34.41 22.67 -14.49
N ILE A 340 34.72 21.97 -15.59
CA ILE A 340 35.42 22.55 -16.75
C ILE A 340 34.60 23.72 -17.32
N VAL A 341 33.29 23.56 -17.51
CA VAL A 341 32.42 24.65 -18.00
C VAL A 341 32.42 25.85 -17.04
N LEU A 342 32.36 25.62 -15.73
CA LEU A 342 32.41 26.69 -14.72
C LEU A 342 33.76 27.43 -14.72
N ILE A 343 34.88 26.71 -14.88
CA ILE A 343 36.21 27.31 -15.00
C ILE A 343 36.30 28.15 -16.26
N LEU A 344 35.87 27.62 -17.41
CA LEU A 344 35.84 28.36 -18.68
C LEU A 344 34.97 29.62 -18.58
N PHE A 345 33.80 29.51 -17.93
CA PHE A 345 32.93 30.65 -17.67
C PHE A 345 33.61 31.71 -16.78
N GLY A 346 34.26 31.30 -15.69
CA GLY A 346 35.00 32.20 -14.82
C GLY A 346 36.14 32.94 -15.54
N ILE A 347 36.88 32.24 -16.41
CA ILE A 347 37.91 32.82 -17.26
C ILE A 347 37.31 33.81 -18.27
N LEU A 348 36.16 33.48 -18.87
CA LEU A 348 35.48 34.33 -19.83
C LEU A 348 34.95 35.62 -19.18
N VAL A 349 34.30 35.53 -18.02
CA VAL A 349 33.69 36.69 -17.34
C VAL A 349 34.72 37.56 -16.63
N GLY A 350 35.79 36.97 -16.07
CA GLY A 350 36.84 37.72 -15.39
C GLY A 350 37.91 38.20 -16.36
N PRO A 351 39.01 37.43 -16.56
CA PRO A 351 40.15 37.83 -17.38
C PRO A 351 39.77 38.28 -18.79
N VAL A 352 39.02 37.47 -19.55
CA VAL A 352 38.78 37.76 -20.97
C VAL A 352 37.85 38.97 -21.12
N ASN A 353 36.77 39.06 -20.34
CA ASN A 353 35.88 40.20 -20.41
C ASN A 353 36.58 41.51 -20.02
N LEU A 354 37.37 41.52 -18.95
CA LEU A 354 38.05 42.73 -18.47
C LEU A 354 39.23 43.15 -19.37
N PHE A 355 40.06 42.21 -19.82
CA PHE A 355 41.29 42.51 -20.56
C PHE A 355 41.12 42.51 -22.08
N VAL A 356 40.04 41.91 -22.62
CA VAL A 356 39.79 41.85 -24.06
C VAL A 356 38.56 42.67 -24.44
N PHE A 357 37.38 42.37 -23.88
CA PHE A 357 36.11 42.98 -24.32
C PHE A 357 35.85 44.37 -23.73
N ALA A 358 36.29 44.62 -22.49
CA ALA A 358 36.05 45.84 -21.72
C ALA A 358 37.37 46.51 -21.26
N ARG A 359 38.37 46.56 -22.15
CA ARG A 359 39.66 47.24 -21.93
C ARG A 359 39.49 48.67 -21.40
N SER A 360 40.53 49.18 -20.74
CA SER A 360 40.56 50.54 -20.16
C SER A 360 40.05 51.59 -21.15
N GLY A 361 39.03 52.37 -20.75
CA GLY A 361 38.32 53.34 -21.59
C GLY A 361 36.98 52.85 -22.20
N LYS A 362 36.70 51.54 -22.23
CA LYS A 362 35.45 50.95 -22.78
C LYS A 362 34.66 50.14 -21.74
N ARG A 363 34.83 50.47 -20.45
CA ARG A 363 34.21 49.71 -19.33
C ARG A 363 32.69 49.67 -19.38
N HIS A 364 32.03 50.62 -20.04
CA HIS A 364 30.58 50.58 -20.27
C HIS A 364 30.13 49.32 -21.06
N LYS A 365 30.99 48.71 -21.87
CA LYS A 365 30.68 47.46 -22.57
C LYS A 365 30.43 46.29 -21.63
N LEU A 366 30.94 46.35 -20.40
CA LEU A 366 30.77 45.33 -19.38
C LEU A 366 29.29 45.15 -18.99
N PHE A 367 28.47 46.21 -19.14
CA PHE A 367 27.02 46.15 -18.93
C PHE A 367 26.28 45.31 -19.99
N VAL A 368 26.90 45.05 -21.14
CA VAL A 368 26.32 44.24 -22.22
C VAL A 368 27.01 42.88 -22.35
N SER A 369 28.34 42.85 -22.25
CA SER A 369 29.11 41.61 -22.41
C SER A 369 28.89 40.63 -21.26
N THR A 370 28.76 41.10 -20.02
CA THR A 370 28.54 40.21 -18.86
C THR A 370 27.19 39.49 -18.94
N PRO A 371 26.06 40.18 -19.21
CA PRO A 371 24.79 39.50 -19.46
C PRO A 371 24.83 38.54 -20.65
N LEU A 372 25.47 38.90 -21.77
CA LEU A 372 25.54 38.04 -22.96
C LEU A 372 26.37 36.77 -22.72
N ILE A 373 27.54 36.89 -22.08
CA ILE A 373 28.37 35.73 -21.72
C ILE A 373 27.60 34.82 -20.75
N SER A 374 26.89 35.41 -19.78
CA SER A 374 26.08 34.66 -18.82
C SER A 374 24.90 33.94 -19.48
N LEU A 375 24.24 34.58 -20.45
CA LEU A 375 23.17 33.97 -21.24
C LEU A 375 23.70 32.81 -22.08
N GLY A 376 24.82 33.01 -22.78
CA GLY A 376 25.46 31.96 -23.60
C GLY A 376 25.91 30.76 -22.76
N ALA A 377 26.54 31.01 -21.60
CA ALA A 377 26.94 29.95 -20.68
C ALA A 377 25.72 29.20 -20.10
N SER A 378 24.64 29.91 -19.78
CA SER A 378 23.39 29.31 -19.32
C SER A 378 22.76 28.41 -20.39
N LEU A 379 22.69 28.89 -21.64
CA LEU A 379 22.20 28.10 -22.78
C LEU A 379 23.07 26.85 -23.02
N LEU A 380 24.39 27.00 -22.96
CA LEU A 380 25.32 25.88 -23.10
C LEU A 380 25.13 24.85 -21.98
N LEU A 381 24.96 25.30 -20.74
CA LEU A 381 24.72 24.41 -19.60
C LEU A 381 23.38 23.68 -19.72
N VAL A 382 22.32 24.36 -20.17
CA VAL A 382 21.01 23.75 -20.46
C VAL A 382 21.14 22.70 -21.57
N ALA A 383 21.80 23.03 -22.68
CA ALA A 383 22.03 22.09 -23.78
C ALA A 383 22.79 20.85 -23.31
N LEU A 384 23.80 21.04 -22.46
CA LEU A 384 24.61 19.98 -21.90
C LEU A 384 23.81 19.08 -20.95
N ILE A 385 22.97 19.65 -20.09
CA ILE A 385 22.04 18.87 -19.26
C ILE A 385 21.12 18.03 -20.14
N LEU A 386 20.56 18.60 -21.20
CA LEU A 386 19.67 17.88 -22.11
C LEU A 386 20.38 16.75 -22.87
N LEU A 387 21.63 16.97 -23.29
CA LEU A 387 22.43 15.93 -23.97
C LEU A 387 22.85 14.80 -23.02
N GLN A 388 23.16 15.10 -21.76
CA GLN A 388 23.58 14.08 -20.78
C GLN A 388 22.41 13.33 -20.15
N ASP A 389 21.36 14.04 -19.75
CA ASP A 389 20.24 13.47 -19.00
C ASP A 389 19.07 13.06 -19.91
N GLY A 390 18.97 13.62 -21.12
CA GLY A 390 17.89 13.37 -22.05
C GLY A 390 16.53 13.90 -21.60
N PHE A 391 15.51 13.64 -22.41
CA PHE A 391 14.10 13.84 -22.06
C PHE A 391 13.47 12.51 -21.64
N GLY A 392 12.50 12.56 -20.71
CA GLY A 392 11.79 11.37 -20.25
C GLY A 392 12.59 10.58 -19.21
N GLY A 393 12.66 9.27 -19.34
CA GLY A 393 13.47 8.43 -18.47
C GLY A 393 13.46 6.96 -18.88
N ARG A 394 14.18 6.13 -18.13
CA ARG A 394 14.23 4.68 -18.30
C ARG A 394 14.01 3.97 -16.98
N GLY A 395 13.52 2.73 -17.01
CA GLY A 395 13.28 1.96 -15.81
C GLY A 395 13.20 0.45 -16.06
N GLN A 396 13.14 -0.30 -14.97
CA GLN A 396 12.93 -1.74 -14.97
C GLN A 396 11.78 -2.09 -14.04
N ARG A 397 11.08 -3.18 -14.36
CA ARG A 397 9.97 -3.72 -13.59
C ARG A 397 10.21 -5.19 -13.27
N LEU A 398 9.83 -5.55 -12.07
CA LEU A 398 9.79 -6.92 -11.62
C LEU A 398 8.40 -7.21 -11.07
N VAL A 399 7.71 -8.18 -11.65
CA VAL A 399 6.31 -8.48 -11.38
C VAL A 399 6.18 -9.89 -10.83
N LEU A 400 5.58 -10.01 -9.65
CA LEU A 400 5.08 -11.27 -9.13
C LEU A 400 3.57 -11.32 -9.42
N HIS A 401 3.13 -12.34 -10.14
CA HIS A 401 1.78 -12.49 -10.65
C HIS A 401 1.22 -13.87 -10.25
N GLU A 402 0.26 -13.90 -9.34
CA GLU A 402 -0.46 -15.11 -8.97
C GLU A 402 -1.80 -15.18 -9.71
N VAL A 403 -2.06 -16.30 -10.37
CA VAL A 403 -3.35 -16.64 -10.95
C VAL A 403 -4.24 -17.24 -9.87
N GLY A 404 -5.31 -16.52 -9.55
CA GLY A 404 -6.33 -16.94 -8.61
C GLY A 404 -7.38 -17.87 -9.23
N PRO A 405 -8.17 -18.55 -8.40
CA PRO A 405 -9.17 -19.53 -8.85
C PRO A 405 -10.40 -18.89 -9.53
N ASP A 406 -10.66 -17.61 -9.30
CA ASP A 406 -11.91 -16.93 -9.71
C ASP A 406 -11.75 -16.08 -11.00
N ASN A 407 -10.87 -16.48 -11.91
CA ASN A 407 -10.44 -15.66 -13.07
C ASN A 407 -9.92 -14.27 -12.62
N THR A 408 -9.14 -14.26 -11.55
CA THR A 408 -8.52 -13.07 -10.99
C THR A 408 -7.01 -13.25 -10.97
N ALA A 409 -6.27 -12.18 -11.21
CA ALA A 409 -4.83 -12.12 -11.03
C ALA A 409 -4.50 -11.21 -9.84
N TYR A 410 -3.62 -11.69 -8.97
CA TYR A 410 -3.02 -10.91 -7.89
C TYR A 410 -1.63 -10.50 -8.33
N VAL A 411 -1.32 -9.21 -8.25
CA VAL A 411 -0.09 -8.64 -8.83
C VAL A 411 0.63 -7.81 -7.79
N SER A 412 1.93 -8.05 -7.65
CA SER A 412 2.88 -7.22 -6.90
C SER A 412 4.01 -6.83 -7.84
N GLN A 413 4.09 -5.54 -8.17
CA GLN A 413 5.06 -4.95 -9.09
C GLN A 413 6.02 -4.05 -8.32
N GLU A 414 7.29 -4.43 -8.31
CA GLU A 414 8.40 -3.56 -7.92
C GLU A 414 8.92 -2.84 -9.18
N GLN A 415 9.14 -1.53 -9.09
CA GLN A 415 9.65 -0.77 -10.23
C GLN A 415 10.65 0.29 -9.81
N ILE A 416 11.72 0.42 -10.59
CA ILE A 416 12.71 1.49 -10.47
C ILE A 416 12.78 2.30 -11.76
N ALA A 417 12.89 3.62 -11.64
CA ALA A 417 13.07 4.49 -12.77
C ALA A 417 14.08 5.59 -12.48
N ARG A 418 14.79 6.00 -13.53
CA ARG A 418 15.68 7.15 -13.56
C ARG A 418 15.24 8.10 -14.64
N THR A 419 14.98 9.32 -14.23
CA THR A 419 14.41 10.37 -15.07
C THR A 419 15.50 11.32 -15.55
N GLY A 420 15.38 11.77 -16.79
CA GLY A 420 16.03 12.95 -17.33
C GLY A 420 15.18 14.20 -17.04
N VAL A 421 15.13 15.12 -18.00
CA VAL A 421 14.23 16.27 -17.92
C VAL A 421 12.80 15.83 -18.23
N LEU A 422 11.89 16.03 -17.26
CA LEU A 422 10.46 15.78 -17.40
C LEU A 422 9.72 17.09 -17.64
N LEU A 423 8.92 17.13 -18.71
CA LEU A 423 7.98 18.24 -18.97
C LEU A 423 6.64 18.07 -18.22
N ARG A 424 6.30 16.82 -17.89
CA ARG A 424 5.14 16.44 -17.09
C ARG A 424 5.53 15.31 -16.14
N THR A 425 5.09 15.40 -14.90
CA THR A 425 5.37 14.43 -13.83
C THR A 425 4.13 13.62 -13.43
N GLY A 426 2.94 14.16 -13.69
CA GLY A 426 1.67 13.47 -13.44
C GLY A 426 1.43 12.33 -14.44
N PHE A 427 0.79 11.28 -13.96
CA PHE A 427 0.42 10.10 -14.76
C PHE A 427 -0.87 9.46 -14.24
N THR A 428 -1.50 8.65 -15.06
CA THR A 428 -2.64 7.82 -14.66
C THR A 428 -2.25 6.36 -14.85
N THR A 429 -2.44 5.54 -13.82
CA THR A 429 -2.18 4.10 -13.94
C THR A 429 -3.20 3.43 -14.84
N SER A 430 -2.82 2.31 -15.46
CA SER A 430 -3.75 1.53 -16.29
C SER A 430 -4.87 0.85 -15.51
N GLU A 431 -4.71 0.76 -14.18
CA GLU A 431 -5.60 0.03 -13.29
C GLU A 431 -5.62 0.67 -11.90
N HIS A 432 -6.68 0.42 -11.15
CA HIS A 432 -6.76 0.71 -9.73
C HIS A 432 -5.80 -0.18 -8.93
N GLY A 433 -5.34 0.27 -7.77
CA GLY A 433 -4.48 -0.54 -6.92
C GLY A 433 -3.94 0.22 -5.72
N TYR A 434 -2.91 -0.33 -5.09
CA TYR A 434 -2.10 0.33 -4.09
C TYR A 434 -0.80 0.80 -4.74
N LEU A 435 -0.44 2.07 -4.55
CA LEU A 435 0.81 2.65 -5.05
C LEU A 435 1.56 3.30 -3.88
N SER A 436 2.83 2.94 -3.72
CA SER A 436 3.69 3.51 -2.68
C SER A 436 5.07 3.86 -3.22
N PRO A 437 5.69 4.98 -2.79
CA PRO A 437 7.13 5.13 -2.91
C PRO A 437 7.84 4.08 -2.06
N VAL A 438 9.08 3.74 -2.43
CA VAL A 438 9.97 2.90 -1.62
C VAL A 438 11.28 3.62 -1.35
N ARG A 439 11.96 3.24 -0.26
CA ARG A 439 13.24 3.84 0.11
C ARG A 439 14.36 3.27 -0.75
N LEU A 440 15.06 4.14 -1.45
CA LEU A 440 16.23 3.79 -2.22
C LEU A 440 17.50 3.88 -1.37
N SER A 441 18.54 3.19 -1.82
CA SER A 441 19.91 3.41 -1.37
C SER A 441 20.29 4.89 -1.51
N ASN A 442 21.06 5.40 -0.55
CA ASN A 442 21.48 6.79 -0.55
C ASN A 442 22.29 7.13 -1.79
N SER A 443 21.83 8.11 -2.55
CA SER A 443 22.55 8.68 -3.68
C SER A 443 22.12 10.12 -3.90
N ARG A 444 22.92 10.90 -4.63
CA ARG A 444 22.56 12.28 -5.01
C ARG A 444 21.31 12.38 -5.89
N TRP A 445 20.86 11.25 -6.45
CA TRP A 445 19.74 11.16 -7.39
C TRP A 445 18.47 10.64 -6.71
N ALA A 446 18.61 9.83 -5.66
CA ALA A 446 17.50 9.31 -4.88
C ALA A 446 16.82 10.42 -4.08
N ARG A 447 15.48 10.43 -4.08
CA ARG A 447 14.67 11.44 -3.36
C ARG A 447 14.01 10.90 -2.10
N VAL A 448 13.78 9.60 -2.06
CA VAL A 448 13.19 8.89 -0.93
C VAL A 448 14.25 7.95 -0.40
N THR A 449 14.90 8.32 0.71
CA THR A 449 15.95 7.50 1.33
C THR A 449 15.74 7.43 2.84
N ALA A 450 16.54 6.63 3.53
CA ALA A 450 16.49 6.61 4.99
C ALA A 450 17.08 7.89 5.61
N ASP A 451 18.16 8.42 5.05
CA ASP A 451 18.89 9.58 5.61
C ASP A 451 18.06 10.86 5.60
N ASN A 452 17.13 10.98 4.65
CA ASN A 452 16.24 12.14 4.55
C ASN A 452 14.83 11.86 5.10
N GLY A 453 14.69 10.84 5.94
CA GLY A 453 13.42 10.53 6.63
C GLY A 453 12.28 10.12 5.69
N GLY A 454 12.58 9.54 4.53
CA GLY A 454 11.58 9.22 3.50
C GLY A 454 11.31 10.36 2.51
N GLY A 455 12.08 11.44 2.55
CA GLY A 455 12.11 12.47 1.52
C GLY A 455 11.09 13.60 1.64
N ASN A 456 10.20 13.56 2.64
CA ASN A 456 9.14 14.55 2.88
C ASN A 456 8.35 14.87 1.59
N GLY A 457 7.98 13.82 0.86
CA GLY A 457 7.37 13.94 -0.45
C GLY A 457 5.95 14.49 -0.37
N ARG A 458 5.56 15.29 -1.37
CA ARG A 458 4.18 15.76 -1.54
C ARG A 458 3.52 15.02 -2.69
N TYR A 459 2.58 14.15 -2.36
CA TYR A 459 1.90 13.28 -3.30
C TYR A 459 0.42 13.66 -3.38
N ASN A 460 -0.17 13.49 -4.56
CA ASN A 460 -1.62 13.52 -4.71
C ASN A 460 -2.06 12.26 -5.46
N LEU A 461 -3.20 11.71 -5.05
CA LEU A 461 -3.89 10.60 -5.72
C LEU A 461 -5.38 10.92 -5.84
N GLU A 462 -5.87 10.80 -7.06
CA GLU A 462 -7.31 10.85 -7.39
C GLU A 462 -7.71 9.49 -7.99
N LEU A 463 -8.84 8.94 -7.54
CA LEU A 463 -9.44 7.75 -8.15
C LEU A 463 -10.21 8.18 -9.40
N GLU A 464 -9.74 7.79 -10.59
CA GLU A 464 -10.45 7.99 -11.85
C GLU A 464 -11.07 6.68 -12.34
N THR A 465 -11.93 6.72 -13.35
CA THR A 465 -12.68 5.54 -13.82
C THR A 465 -11.77 4.34 -14.14
N SER A 466 -10.63 4.57 -14.80
CA SER A 466 -9.72 3.52 -15.26
C SER A 466 -8.53 3.23 -14.34
N GLY A 467 -8.26 4.05 -13.33
CA GLY A 467 -7.09 3.85 -12.46
C GLY A 467 -6.81 5.03 -11.53
N LEU A 468 -5.57 5.11 -11.06
CA LEU A 468 -5.11 6.14 -10.14
C LEU A 468 -4.45 7.27 -10.90
N LYS A 469 -4.97 8.49 -10.76
CA LYS A 469 -4.29 9.69 -11.24
C LYS A 469 -3.34 10.20 -10.16
N ALA A 470 -2.05 10.07 -10.43
CA ALA A 470 -0.96 10.40 -9.53
C ALA A 470 -0.27 11.69 -9.97
N THR A 471 -0.14 12.65 -9.06
CA THR A 471 0.60 13.91 -9.29
C THR A 471 1.45 14.30 -8.08
N GLY A 472 2.36 15.26 -8.27
CA GLY A 472 3.33 15.66 -7.24
C GLY A 472 4.63 14.89 -7.37
N ASP A 473 5.15 14.41 -6.24
CA ASP A 473 6.53 13.96 -6.10
C ASP A 473 6.79 12.50 -6.48
N TRP A 474 5.82 11.82 -7.11
CA TRP A 474 5.94 10.45 -7.61
C TRP A 474 7.09 10.28 -8.60
N PHE A 475 7.27 11.25 -9.50
CA PHE A 475 8.42 11.38 -10.38
C PHE A 475 8.88 12.84 -10.42
N LYS A 476 10.16 13.06 -10.16
CA LYS A 476 10.85 14.36 -10.31
C LYS A 476 11.85 14.28 -11.44
N SER A 477 12.09 15.40 -12.12
CA SER A 477 13.16 15.52 -13.11
C SER A 477 14.52 15.16 -12.51
N ARG A 478 15.38 14.54 -13.32
CA ARG A 478 16.79 14.28 -13.02
C ARG A 478 16.97 13.56 -11.67
N SER A 479 16.21 12.51 -11.44
CA SER A 479 16.15 11.82 -10.15
C SER A 479 15.91 10.32 -10.33
N GLU A 480 16.17 9.55 -9.29
CA GLU A 480 15.86 8.12 -9.22
C GLU A 480 14.69 7.90 -8.26
N HIS A 481 13.75 7.05 -8.68
CA HIS A 481 12.51 6.76 -7.97
C HIS A 481 12.26 5.27 -7.96
N GLY A 482 11.85 4.74 -6.82
CA GLY A 482 11.33 3.39 -6.69
C GLY A 482 9.87 3.43 -6.27
N ASN A 483 9.07 2.51 -6.78
CA ASN A 483 7.70 2.32 -6.33
C ASN A 483 7.37 0.84 -6.15
N LEU A 484 6.45 0.57 -5.24
CA LEU A 484 5.70 -0.68 -5.15
C LEU A 484 4.28 -0.41 -5.66
N PHE A 485 3.78 -1.28 -6.53
CA PHE A 485 2.40 -1.26 -6.97
C PHE A 485 1.77 -2.64 -6.77
N GLU A 486 0.62 -2.70 -6.10
CA GLU A 486 -0.12 -3.95 -5.94
C GLU A 486 -1.55 -3.79 -6.46
N THR A 487 -2.06 -4.82 -7.12
CA THR A 487 -3.42 -4.79 -7.66
C THR A 487 -4.03 -6.18 -7.80
N ILE A 488 -5.34 -6.19 -7.95
CA ILE A 488 -6.15 -7.37 -8.27
C ILE A 488 -6.97 -7.02 -9.50
N ARG A 489 -6.77 -7.78 -10.57
CA ARG A 489 -7.46 -7.57 -11.85
C ARG A 489 -8.15 -8.84 -12.33
N PRO A 490 -9.26 -8.74 -13.09
CA PRO A 490 -9.78 -9.87 -13.83
C PRO A 490 -8.73 -10.40 -14.81
N SER A 491 -8.55 -11.71 -14.87
CA SER A 491 -7.64 -12.38 -15.81
C SER A 491 -8.22 -13.71 -16.28
N ARG A 492 -8.15 -13.97 -17.59
CA ARG A 492 -8.50 -15.26 -18.19
C ARG A 492 -7.27 -16.13 -18.49
N GLY A 493 -6.07 -15.59 -18.25
CA GLY A 493 -4.81 -16.28 -18.45
C GLY A 493 -4.60 -17.33 -17.36
N ARG A 494 -4.40 -18.58 -17.77
CA ARG A 494 -4.18 -19.74 -16.91
C ARG A 494 -3.43 -20.84 -17.67
N ILE A 495 -2.96 -21.81 -16.91
CA ILE A 495 -2.45 -23.08 -17.41
C ILE A 495 -3.54 -24.13 -17.19
N ASN A 496 -3.88 -24.86 -18.24
CA ASN A 496 -4.82 -25.99 -18.16
C ASN A 496 -4.07 -27.29 -18.43
N LEU A 497 -4.45 -28.37 -17.75
CA LEU A 497 -4.03 -29.72 -18.09
C LEU A 497 -4.90 -30.26 -19.22
N VAL A 498 -4.25 -30.87 -20.19
CA VAL A 498 -4.89 -31.67 -21.23
C VAL A 498 -4.96 -33.11 -20.70
N PRO A 499 -6.15 -33.73 -20.63
CA PRO A 499 -6.29 -35.11 -20.17
C PRO A 499 -5.53 -36.06 -21.11
N ASP A 500 -4.48 -36.71 -20.61
CA ASP A 500 -3.65 -37.66 -21.36
C ASP A 500 -3.04 -38.68 -20.37
N PRO A 501 -2.92 -39.99 -20.69
CA PRO A 501 -2.36 -41.00 -19.78
C PRO A 501 -0.83 -40.90 -19.58
N GLY A 502 -0.17 -39.99 -20.28
CA GLY A 502 1.28 -39.82 -20.30
C GLY A 502 1.77 -38.68 -19.38
N PRO A 503 2.98 -38.16 -19.65
CA PRO A 503 3.47 -36.93 -19.02
C PRO A 503 2.44 -35.80 -19.15
N PRO A 504 2.30 -34.94 -18.12
CA PRO A 504 1.33 -33.87 -18.13
C PRO A 504 1.55 -32.97 -19.34
N THR A 505 0.50 -32.84 -20.14
CA THR A 505 0.45 -31.91 -21.27
C THR A 505 -0.33 -30.68 -20.84
N ILE A 506 0.25 -29.51 -21.03
CA ILE A 506 -0.34 -28.24 -20.62
C ILE A 506 -0.76 -27.39 -21.82
N ASN A 507 -1.73 -26.51 -21.60
CA ASN A 507 -2.14 -25.47 -22.53
C ASN A 507 -2.17 -24.11 -21.82
N SER A 508 -1.51 -23.11 -22.40
CA SER A 508 -1.47 -21.74 -21.88
C SER A 508 -2.53 -20.87 -22.56
N THR A 509 -3.36 -20.17 -21.78
CA THR A 509 -4.32 -19.19 -22.30
C THR A 509 -3.84 -17.74 -22.18
N PHE A 510 -2.62 -17.51 -21.67
CA PHE A 510 -2.03 -16.17 -21.60
C PHE A 510 -1.85 -15.59 -23.01
N ASN A 511 -2.01 -14.27 -23.15
CA ASN A 511 -1.83 -13.54 -24.41
C ASN A 511 -0.36 -13.22 -24.73
N PHE A 512 0.58 -13.84 -24.01
CA PHE A 512 2.03 -13.72 -24.17
C PHE A 512 2.66 -15.10 -23.97
N PRO A 513 3.83 -15.36 -24.58
CA PRO A 513 4.57 -16.60 -24.38
C PRO A 513 5.20 -16.66 -22.97
N LEU A 514 5.41 -17.88 -22.48
CA LEU A 514 6.20 -18.15 -21.28
C LEU A 514 7.56 -18.73 -21.67
N ASP A 515 8.61 -18.23 -21.06
CA ASP A 515 9.98 -18.63 -21.38
C ASP A 515 10.28 -20.02 -20.78
N GLU A 516 9.90 -20.22 -19.52
CA GLU A 516 10.09 -21.45 -18.77
C GLU A 516 8.90 -21.67 -17.84
N ILE A 517 8.52 -22.94 -17.63
CA ILE A 517 7.47 -23.35 -16.70
C ILE A 517 7.89 -24.61 -15.94
N PHE A 518 7.61 -24.60 -14.65
CA PHE A 518 7.63 -25.75 -13.76
C PHE A 518 6.21 -26.04 -13.29
N PHE A 519 5.87 -27.31 -13.15
CA PHE A 519 4.60 -27.75 -12.61
C PHE A 519 4.84 -28.84 -11.59
N ARG A 520 4.34 -28.64 -10.37
CA ARG A 520 4.33 -29.66 -9.31
C ARG A 520 2.95 -30.30 -9.32
N ASP A 521 2.88 -31.59 -9.66
CA ASP A 521 1.59 -32.28 -9.72
C ASP A 521 1.02 -32.62 -8.34
N ALA A 522 -0.14 -33.29 -8.30
CA ALA A 522 -0.82 -33.67 -7.06
C ALA A 522 -0.03 -34.72 -6.24
N SER A 523 0.87 -35.49 -6.87
CA SER A 523 1.76 -36.44 -6.19
C SER A 523 3.01 -35.75 -5.62
N GLY A 524 3.31 -34.53 -6.08
CA GLY A 524 4.50 -33.77 -5.73
C GLY A 524 5.65 -33.89 -6.73
N GLN A 525 5.48 -34.68 -7.81
CA GLN A 525 6.48 -34.81 -8.87
C GLN A 525 6.55 -33.51 -9.68
N LEU A 526 7.78 -33.12 -10.04
CA LEU A 526 8.07 -31.91 -10.78
C LEU A 526 8.23 -32.20 -12.27
N TRP A 527 7.68 -31.28 -13.05
CA TRP A 527 7.66 -31.30 -14.50
C TRP A 527 8.14 -29.95 -15.03
N LYS A 528 8.83 -29.95 -16.17
CA LYS A 528 9.41 -28.76 -16.78
C LYS A 528 9.02 -28.64 -18.25
N GLY A 529 8.83 -27.39 -18.69
CA GLY A 529 8.65 -27.02 -20.10
C GLY A 529 9.31 -25.68 -20.39
N THR A 530 9.59 -25.42 -21.66
CA THR A 530 10.18 -24.16 -22.15
C THR A 530 9.45 -23.65 -23.39
N ALA A 531 9.55 -22.35 -23.66
CA ALA A 531 8.97 -21.69 -24.83
C ALA A 531 7.46 -21.97 -25.03
N VAL A 532 6.69 -21.89 -23.94
CA VAL A 532 5.24 -22.16 -23.95
C VAL A 532 4.53 -21.08 -24.76
N GLN A 533 3.89 -21.49 -25.86
CA GLN A 533 3.13 -20.59 -26.72
C GLN A 533 1.65 -20.58 -26.35
N GLN A 534 0.98 -19.46 -26.60
CA GLN A 534 -0.46 -19.34 -26.39
C GLN A 534 -1.24 -20.39 -27.20
N GLY A 535 -2.17 -21.08 -26.55
CA GLY A 535 -3.11 -22.02 -27.16
C GLY A 535 -2.49 -23.31 -27.69
N ARG A 536 -1.16 -23.48 -27.64
CA ARG A 536 -0.48 -24.69 -28.11
C ARG A 536 -0.25 -25.66 -26.96
N ASN A 537 -0.53 -26.94 -27.21
CA ASN A 537 -0.25 -27.99 -26.24
C ASN A 537 1.25 -28.23 -26.14
N LEU A 538 1.76 -28.36 -24.92
CA LEU A 538 3.15 -28.68 -24.62
C LEU A 538 3.20 -29.83 -23.61
N SER A 539 3.82 -30.95 -24.00
CA SER A 539 4.11 -32.04 -23.09
C SER A 539 5.33 -31.71 -22.25
N LEU A 540 5.20 -31.83 -20.93
CA LEU A 540 6.28 -31.53 -19.99
C LEU A 540 7.19 -32.75 -19.80
N SER A 541 8.45 -32.50 -19.48
CA SER A 541 9.42 -33.54 -19.11
C SER A 541 9.62 -33.59 -17.59
N PRO A 542 9.84 -34.79 -16.99
CA PRO A 542 10.20 -34.90 -15.59
C PRO A 542 11.42 -34.04 -15.25
N CYS A 543 11.41 -33.44 -14.06
CA CYS A 543 12.45 -32.55 -13.56
C CYS A 543 12.83 -32.93 -12.13
N VAL A 544 14.10 -32.79 -11.77
CA VAL A 544 14.58 -33.05 -10.42
C VAL A 544 14.38 -31.83 -9.52
N GLU A 545 14.13 -32.06 -8.23
CA GLU A 545 13.90 -31.01 -7.24
C GLU A 545 15.01 -29.96 -7.20
N GLN A 546 16.27 -30.37 -7.39
CA GLN A 546 17.40 -29.45 -7.38
C GLN A 546 17.35 -28.42 -8.53
N GLU A 547 16.83 -28.81 -9.69
CA GLU A 547 16.72 -27.91 -10.84
C GLU A 547 15.65 -26.84 -10.60
N PHE A 548 14.49 -27.24 -10.07
CA PHE A 548 13.46 -26.29 -9.64
C PHE A 548 13.97 -25.36 -8.54
N LYS A 549 14.65 -25.87 -7.51
CA LYS A 549 15.22 -25.05 -6.43
C LYS A 549 16.25 -24.06 -6.93
N ASN A 550 17.13 -24.46 -7.86
CA ASN A 550 18.09 -23.55 -8.49
C ASN A 550 17.38 -22.44 -9.28
N TRP A 551 16.35 -22.81 -10.05
CA TRP A 551 15.54 -21.84 -10.79
C TRP A 551 14.84 -20.86 -9.84
N LEU A 552 14.16 -21.37 -8.82
CA LEU A 552 13.45 -20.58 -7.82
C LEU A 552 14.41 -19.64 -7.07
N ASP A 553 15.59 -20.13 -6.68
CA ASP A 553 16.64 -19.35 -6.03
C ASP A 553 17.12 -18.18 -6.87
N ASN A 554 17.38 -18.41 -8.16
CA ASN A 554 17.82 -17.36 -9.07
C ASN A 554 16.75 -16.29 -9.27
N ASN A 555 15.49 -16.71 -9.23
CA ASN A 555 14.34 -15.85 -9.46
C ASN A 555 13.94 -15.05 -8.20
N ARG A 556 13.85 -15.71 -7.03
CA ARG A 556 13.52 -15.03 -5.77
C ARG A 556 14.56 -13.99 -5.40
N LYS A 557 15.85 -14.23 -5.67
CA LYS A 557 16.93 -13.26 -5.43
C LYS A 557 16.79 -11.93 -6.17
N ARG A 558 15.88 -11.82 -7.16
CA ARG A 558 15.58 -10.56 -7.86
C ARG A 558 14.66 -9.64 -7.07
N PHE A 559 13.79 -10.19 -6.23
CA PHE A 559 12.74 -9.47 -5.51
C PHE A 559 13.21 -8.85 -4.19
N SER A 560 12.42 -7.92 -3.64
CA SER A 560 12.49 -7.52 -2.22
C SER A 560 12.13 -8.67 -1.27
N LYS A 561 12.39 -8.49 0.03
CA LYS A 561 12.18 -9.53 1.06
C LYS A 561 10.75 -10.08 1.07
N ARG A 562 9.73 -9.22 1.09
CA ARG A 562 8.33 -9.68 1.13
C ARG A 562 7.97 -10.56 -0.06
N ASN A 563 8.30 -10.15 -1.29
CA ASN A 563 8.00 -10.94 -2.48
C ASN A 563 8.84 -12.24 -2.56
N ARG A 564 10.05 -12.28 -1.97
CA ARG A 564 10.79 -13.54 -1.76
C ARG A 564 10.02 -14.50 -0.86
N SER A 565 9.59 -14.04 0.31
CA SER A 565 8.82 -14.86 1.25
C SER A 565 7.51 -15.35 0.65
N ARG A 566 6.84 -14.54 -0.18
CA ARG A 566 5.64 -14.96 -0.91
C ARG A 566 5.91 -16.11 -1.89
N LEU A 567 7.04 -16.10 -2.58
CA LEU A 567 7.46 -17.20 -3.45
C LEU A 567 7.84 -18.45 -2.65
N ASP A 568 8.54 -18.27 -1.53
CA ASP A 568 8.94 -19.36 -0.65
C ASP A 568 7.69 -20.08 -0.08
N LEU A 569 6.67 -19.30 0.33
CA LEU A 569 5.41 -19.79 0.90
C LEU A 569 4.72 -20.82 -0.02
N ILE A 570 4.65 -20.52 -1.31
CA ILE A 570 3.92 -21.36 -2.28
C ILE A 570 4.79 -22.41 -2.96
N SER A 571 6.11 -22.40 -2.75
CA SER A 571 7.08 -23.21 -3.51
C SER A 571 6.86 -24.73 -3.44
N GLU A 572 6.27 -25.21 -2.33
CA GLU A 572 6.00 -26.61 -2.07
C GLU A 572 4.51 -26.98 -2.31
N HIS A 573 3.68 -26.04 -2.78
CA HIS A 573 2.29 -26.31 -3.08
C HIS A 573 2.15 -27.33 -4.21
N ARG A 574 1.28 -28.32 -4.01
CA ARG A 574 0.94 -29.33 -5.01
C ARG A 574 -0.13 -28.81 -5.97
N GLY A 575 -0.11 -29.28 -7.21
CA GLY A 575 -0.99 -28.78 -8.27
C GLY A 575 -0.70 -27.33 -8.68
N TYR A 576 0.51 -26.83 -8.40
CA TYR A 576 0.91 -25.45 -8.69
C TYR A 576 1.87 -25.38 -9.86
N PHE A 577 1.76 -24.32 -10.66
CA PHE A 577 2.75 -23.99 -11.68
C PHE A 577 3.57 -22.75 -11.28
N PHE A 578 4.77 -22.68 -11.81
CA PHE A 578 5.70 -21.56 -11.68
C PHE A 578 6.30 -21.27 -13.06
N ALA A 579 6.15 -20.06 -13.56
CA ALA A 579 6.64 -19.69 -14.88
C ALA A 579 7.33 -18.33 -14.86
N SER A 580 8.19 -18.09 -15.84
CA SER A 580 8.81 -16.79 -16.08
C SER A 580 8.56 -16.29 -17.50
N THR A 581 8.51 -14.97 -17.66
CA THR A 581 8.42 -14.33 -18.98
C THR A 581 8.91 -12.88 -18.92
N ASN A 582 9.48 -12.41 -20.03
CA ASN A 582 9.73 -10.99 -20.28
C ASN A 582 8.67 -10.31 -21.18
N SER A 583 7.66 -11.07 -21.61
CA SER A 583 6.66 -10.61 -22.59
C SER A 583 5.35 -10.15 -21.94
N ALA A 584 5.19 -10.30 -20.62
CA ALA A 584 4.00 -9.86 -19.92
C ALA A 584 4.03 -8.36 -19.63
N ASP A 585 2.88 -7.72 -19.79
CA ASP A 585 2.74 -6.29 -19.49
C ASP A 585 2.68 -6.04 -17.98
N GLY A 586 3.50 -5.08 -17.53
CA GLY A 586 3.39 -4.48 -16.21
C GLY A 586 2.33 -3.37 -16.16
N VAL A 587 1.95 -2.97 -14.96
CA VAL A 587 1.04 -1.83 -14.75
C VAL A 587 1.70 -0.55 -15.25
N SER A 588 1.04 0.14 -16.17
CA SER A 588 1.58 1.37 -16.78
C SER A 588 1.59 2.53 -15.77
N THR A 589 2.66 3.33 -15.79
CA THR A 589 2.79 4.53 -14.96
C THR A 589 3.11 5.75 -15.83
N LEU A 590 4.26 6.42 -15.65
CA LEU A 590 4.59 7.62 -16.42
C LEU A 590 4.93 7.27 -17.89
N ARG A 591 4.11 7.76 -18.83
CA ARG A 591 4.21 7.47 -20.28
C ARG A 591 5.57 7.80 -20.91
N ASN A 592 6.28 8.80 -20.39
CA ASN A 592 7.59 9.22 -20.91
C ASN A 592 8.74 8.37 -20.35
N LEU A 593 8.46 7.31 -19.58
CA LEU A 593 9.44 6.32 -19.17
C LEU A 593 9.47 5.17 -20.17
N ARG A 594 10.65 4.86 -20.69
CA ARG A 594 10.91 3.62 -21.42
C ARG A 594 11.26 2.53 -20.41
N TRP A 595 10.37 1.56 -20.26
CA TRP A 595 10.65 0.36 -19.47
C TRP A 595 11.53 -0.57 -20.31
N GLU A 596 12.79 -0.70 -19.93
CA GLU A 596 13.80 -1.47 -20.68
C GLU A 596 13.60 -2.98 -20.48
N GLU A 597 13.08 -3.36 -19.33
CA GLU A 597 12.81 -4.74 -18.96
C GLU A 597 11.55 -4.80 -18.07
N THR A 598 10.68 -5.77 -18.33
CA THR A 598 9.57 -6.16 -17.45
C THR A 598 9.64 -7.67 -17.26
N PHE A 599 10.33 -8.10 -16.21
CA PHE A 599 10.44 -9.51 -15.87
C PHE A 599 9.26 -9.92 -14.98
N THR A 600 8.55 -10.97 -15.36
CA THR A 600 7.38 -11.47 -14.62
C THR A 600 7.57 -12.91 -14.21
N ILE A 601 7.33 -13.18 -12.93
CA ILE A 601 7.11 -14.54 -12.42
C ILE A 601 5.62 -14.76 -12.26
N LEU A 602 5.14 -15.82 -12.88
CA LEU A 602 3.75 -16.25 -12.80
C LEU A 602 3.65 -17.50 -11.94
N THR A 603 2.71 -17.50 -11.03
CA THR A 603 2.39 -18.65 -10.19
C THR A 603 0.89 -18.89 -10.18
N GLY A 604 0.45 -20.07 -9.78
CA GLY A 604 -0.96 -20.33 -9.56
C GLY A 604 -1.30 -21.80 -9.52
N GLN A 605 -2.49 -22.09 -9.01
CA GLN A 605 -3.02 -23.44 -9.00
C GLN A 605 -3.50 -23.82 -10.41
N VAL A 606 -3.10 -25.00 -10.88
CA VAL A 606 -3.63 -25.59 -12.11
C VAL A 606 -4.95 -26.28 -11.78
N PRO A 607 -6.07 -25.88 -12.40
CA PRO A 607 -7.34 -26.55 -12.15
C PRO A 607 -7.23 -28.02 -12.56
N THR A 608 -7.51 -28.92 -11.62
CA THR A 608 -7.80 -30.32 -11.95
C THR A 608 -9.18 -30.32 -12.60
N GLY A 609 -9.25 -30.68 -13.90
CA GLY A 609 -10.53 -30.77 -14.58
C GLY A 609 -11.48 -31.70 -13.82
N ASN A 610 -12.71 -31.22 -13.57
CA ASN A 610 -13.85 -32.09 -13.32
C ASN A 610 -14.38 -32.61 -14.64
#